data_AF-A0A372EUP3-F1
#
_entry.id   AF-A0A372EUP3-F1
#
_cell.length_a   1.000
_cell.length_b   1.000
_cell.length_c   1.000
_cell.angle_alpha   90.00
_cell.angle_beta   90.00
_cell.angle_gamma   90.00
#
_symmetry.space_group_name_H-M   'P 1'
#
loop_
_entity.id
_entity.type
_entity.pdbx_description
1 polymer ?
#
loop_
_entity_poly.entity_id
_entity_poly.type
_entity_poly.pdbx_seq_one_letter_code
_entity_poly.pdbx_strand_id
1 'polypeptide(L)' 'MRTTSEKQRTNVTLTARNLTAARELGLNVSAISDAAVGAAVRAAQAEAWAEENAAALSDRRAWIEANGTPLADLQVLKLG' A
#
# COMPACT_ATOMS: atom_id res chain seq x y z
N MET A 1 -10.16 5.65 -17.09
CA MET A 1 -8.95 5.73 -17.92
C MET A 1 -8.02 4.60 -17.49
N ARG A 2 -7.88 3.52 -18.27
CA ARG A 2 -6.90 2.47 -17.98
C ARG A 2 -5.54 3.03 -18.40
N THR A 3 -4.78 3.57 -17.46
CA THR A 3 -3.36 3.82 -17.68
C THR A 3 -2.71 2.46 -17.87
N THR A 4 -2.40 2.12 -19.12
CA THR A 4 -1.43 1.07 -19.40
C THR A 4 -0.13 1.51 -18.70
N SER A 5 0.25 0.79 -17.65
CA SER A 5 1.54 0.99 -16.99
C SER A 5 2.61 0.57 -18.00
N GLU A 6 3.08 1.54 -18.77
CA GLU A 6 4.26 1.33 -19.59
C GLU A 6 5.45 1.17 -18.65
N LYS A 7 6.10 0.00 -18.73
CA LYS A 7 7.31 -0.26 -17.95
C LYS A 7 8.42 0.64 -18.47
N GLN A 8 8.80 1.63 -17.67
CA GLN A 8 9.97 2.43 -17.97
C GLN A 8 11.23 1.66 -17.58
N ARG A 9 12.17 1.50 -18.52
CA ARG A 9 13.48 0.92 -18.22
C ARG A 9 14.26 1.91 -17.36
N THR A 10 14.72 1.46 -16.20
CA THR A 10 15.54 2.24 -15.28
C THR A 10 16.74 1.40 -14.80
N ASN A 11 17.86 2.05 -14.51
CA ASN A 11 19.03 1.39 -13.94
C ASN A 11 18.89 1.33 -12.41
N VAL A 12 19.07 0.14 -11.82
CA VAL A 12 19.08 -0.06 -10.37
C VAL A 12 20.41 -0.64 -9.93
N THR A 13 20.89 -0.20 -8.77
CA THR A 13 22.14 -0.70 -8.18
C THR A 13 21.83 -1.85 -7.22
N LEU A 14 22.47 -3.00 -7.43
CA LEU A 14 22.38 -4.18 -6.59
C LEU A 14 23.79 -4.69 -6.30
N THR A 15 23.97 -5.42 -5.19
CA THR A 15 25.25 -6.06 -4.90
C THR A 15 25.55 -7.13 -5.95
N ALA A 16 26.82 -7.23 -6.36
CA ALA A 16 27.25 -8.24 -7.33
C ALA A 16 26.90 -9.66 -6.88
N ARG A 17 27.06 -9.94 -5.58
CA ARG A 17 26.68 -11.22 -4.96
C ARG A 17 25.20 -11.57 -5.22
N ASN A 18 24.30 -10.62 -5.01
CA ASN A 18 22.86 -10.87 -5.19
C ASN A 18 22.50 -11.04 -6.67
N LEU A 19 23.13 -10.26 -7.55
CA LEU A 19 22.89 -10.38 -8.99
C LEU A 19 23.38 -11.73 -9.54
N THR A 20 24.56 -12.20 -9.11
CA THR A 20 25.07 -13.52 -9.47
C THR A 20 24.15 -14.63 -8.97
N ALA A 21 23.80 -14.61 -7.68
CA ALA A 21 22.90 -15.61 -7.10
C ALA A 21 21.53 -15.64 -7.79
N ALA A 22 20.97 -14.46 -8.12
CA ALA A 22 19.70 -14.38 -8.84
C ALA A 22 19.79 -15.01 -10.23
N ARG A 23 20.91 -14.86 -10.94
CA ARG A 23 21.13 -15.47 -12.26
C ARG A 23 21.27 -16.98 -12.15
N GLU A 24 22.05 -17.48 -11.20
CA GLU A 24 22.24 -18.93 -10.94
C GLU A 24 20.91 -19.62 -10.59
N LEU A 25 20.02 -18.92 -9.89
CA LEU A 25 18.72 -19.40 -9.48
C LEU A 25 17.59 -19.12 -10.49
N GLY A 26 17.90 -18.49 -11.64
CA GLY A 26 16.89 -18.17 -12.66
C GLY A 26 15.83 -17.16 -12.22
N LEU A 27 16.13 -16.31 -11.23
CA LEU A 27 15.19 -15.32 -10.70
C LEU A 27 15.04 -14.12 -11.63
N ASN A 28 13.79 -13.68 -11.80
CA ASN A 28 13.50 -12.47 -12.59
C ASN A 28 13.67 -11.21 -11.73
N VAL A 29 14.90 -10.67 -11.72
CA VAL A 29 15.26 -9.47 -10.94
C VAL A 29 14.32 -8.29 -11.22
N SER A 30 13.97 -8.05 -12.49
CA SER A 30 13.08 -6.93 -12.84
C SER A 30 11.69 -7.08 -12.24
N ALA A 31 11.10 -8.28 -12.29
CA ALA A 31 9.77 -8.53 -11.72
C ALA A 31 9.79 -8.43 -10.18
N ILE A 32 10.85 -8.94 -9.54
CA ILE A 32 11.03 -8.85 -8.09
C ILE A 32 11.18 -7.39 -7.66
N SER A 33 12.03 -6.62 -8.35
CA SER A 33 12.23 -5.20 -8.07
C SER A 33 10.95 -4.39 -8.25
N ASP A 34 10.20 -4.62 -9.33
CA ASP A 34 8.92 -3.94 -9.59
C ASP A 34 7.89 -4.22 -8.48
N ALA A 35 7.76 -5.48 -8.06
CA ALA A 35 6.86 -5.86 -6.98
C ALA A 35 7.27 -5.23 -5.64
N ALA A 36 8.57 -5.23 -5.31
CA ALA A 36 9.09 -4.66 -4.08
C ALA A 36 8.89 -3.14 -4.02
N VAL A 37 9.21 -2.43 -5.12
CA VAL A 37 8.99 -0.99 -5.22
C VAL A 37 7.49 -0.68 -5.13
N GLY A 38 6.64 -1.43 -5.84
CA GLY A 38 5.19 -1.24 -5.77
C GLY A 38 4.62 -1.44 -4.36
N ALA A 39 5.13 -2.41 -3.60
CA ALA A 39 4.74 -2.60 -2.21
C ALA A 39 5.18 -1.42 -1.33
N ALA A 40 6.43 -0.97 -1.46
CA ALA A 40 6.95 0.18 -0.71
C ALA A 40 6.18 1.47 -1.02
N VAL A 41 5.84 1.71 -2.29
CA VAL A 41 5.04 2.88 -2.70
C VAL A 41 3.65 2.86 -2.06
N ARG A 42 2.97 1.71 -2.08
CA ARG A 42 1.64 1.60 -1.44
C ARG A 42 1.70 1.84 0.07
N ALA A 43 2.73 1.31 0.73
CA ALA A 43 2.93 1.54 2.16
C ALA A 43 3.14 3.03 2.45
N ALA A 44 4.05 3.69 1.73
CA ALA A 44 4.32 5.12 1.89
C ALA A 44 3.08 6.00 1.61
N GLN A 45 2.28 5.65 0.60
CA GLN A 45 1.02 6.35 0.33
C GLN A 45 -0.01 6.16 1.45
N ALA A 46 -0.11 4.95 2.01
CA ALA A 46 -1.01 4.67 3.11
C ALA A 46 -0.60 5.43 4.39
N GLU A 47 0.69 5.50 4.67
CA GLU A 47 1.26 6.29 5.77
C GLU A 47 0.95 7.79 5.59
N ALA A 48 1.28 8.36 4.43
CA ALA A 48 1.00 9.76 4.12
C ALA A 48 -0.50 10.08 4.25
N TRP A 49 -1.36 9.22 3.72
CA TRP A 49 -2.81 9.40 3.83
C TRP A 49 -3.27 9.34 5.30
N ALA A 50 -2.75 8.40 6.09
CA ALA A 50 -3.10 8.27 7.50
C ALA A 50 -2.69 9.51 8.31
N GLU A 51 -1.51 10.09 8.03
CA GLU A 51 -1.05 11.34 8.64
C GLU A 51 -1.94 12.52 8.25
N GLU A 52 -2.21 12.69 6.96
CA GLU A 52 -3.08 13.77 6.45
C GLU A 52 -4.49 13.71 7.03
N ASN A 53 -5.01 12.50 7.27
CA ASN A 53 -6.39 12.28 7.71
C ASN A 53 -6.50 12.02 9.22
N ALA A 54 -5.40 12.08 9.99
CA ALA A 54 -5.38 11.75 11.40
C ALA A 54 -6.37 12.60 12.22
N ALA A 55 -6.43 13.92 11.96
CA ALA A 55 -7.36 14.82 12.63
C ALA A 55 -8.81 14.50 12.28
N ALA A 56 -9.14 14.35 10.99
CA ALA A 56 -10.49 14.02 10.55
C ALA A 56 -10.99 12.67 11.10
N LEU A 57 -10.10 11.68 11.20
CA LEU A 57 -10.41 10.40 11.84
C LEU A 57 -10.63 10.56 13.35
N SER A 58 -9.85 11.38 14.03
CA SER A 58 -10.04 11.69 15.45
C SER A 58 -11.38 12.37 15.69
N ASP A 59 -11.71 13.40 14.90
CA ASP A 59 -12.98 14.13 15.00
C ASP A 59 -14.16 13.20 14.73
N ARG A 60 -14.04 12.33 13.72
CA ARG A 60 -15.06 11.32 13.41
C ARG A 60 -15.27 10.35 14.56
N ARG A 61 -14.20 9.88 15.21
CA ARG A 61 -14.30 9.00 16.40
C ARG A 61 -14.99 9.72 17.55
N ALA A 62 -14.58 10.94 17.88
CA ALA A 62 -15.19 11.74 18.94
C ALA A 62 -16.68 11.99 18.69
N TRP A 63 -17.06 12.26 17.43
CA TRP A 63 -18.45 12.42 17.06
C TRP A 63 -19.25 11.12 17.24
N ILE A 64 -18.70 9.97 16.84
CA ILE A 64 -19.36 8.66 17.01
C ILE A 64 -19.52 8.32 18.50
N GLU A 65 -18.52 8.59 19.35
CA GLU A 65 -18.65 8.38 20.79
C GLU A 65 -19.76 9.24 21.40
N ALA A 66 -19.90 10.49 20.93
CA ALA A 66 -20.92 11.40 21.44
C ALA A 66 -22.34 11.13 20.90
N ASN A 67 -22.47 10.67 19.65
CA ASN A 67 -23.76 10.60 18.94
C ASN A 67 -24.20 9.17 18.59
N GLY A 68 -23.35 8.17 18.85
CA GLY A 68 -23.52 6.81 18.38
C GLY A 68 -23.07 6.62 16.92
N THR A 69 -23.01 5.35 16.49
CA THR A 69 -22.64 5.00 15.12
C THR A 69 -23.80 5.35 14.17
N PRO A 70 -23.55 6.12 13.09
CA PRO A 70 -24.56 6.40 12.09
C PRO A 70 -25.15 5.12 11.49
N LEU A 71 -26.47 5.09 11.30
CA LEU A 71 -27.21 3.98 10.66
C LEU A 71 -27.06 2.63 11.39
N ALA A 72 -26.72 2.63 12.69
CA ALA A 72 -26.57 1.41 13.48
C ALA A 72 -27.83 0.52 13.46
N ASP A 73 -29.01 1.13 13.35
CA ASP A 73 -30.32 0.49 13.23
C ASP A 73 -30.54 -0.25 11.90
N LEU A 74 -29.80 0.13 10.86
CA LEU A 74 -29.86 -0.49 9.54
C LEU A 74 -28.70 -1.47 9.28
N GLN A 75 -27.78 -1.63 10.26
CA GLN A 75 -26.60 -2.47 10.09
C GLN A 75 -26.95 -3.96 10.15
N VAL A 76 -26.89 -4.63 8.98
CA VAL A 76 -27.21 -6.06 8.83
C VAL A 76 -26.01 -6.99 9.01
N LEU A 77 -24.78 -6.46 8.89
CA LEU A 77 -23.57 -7.24 9.08
C LEU A 77 -23.32 -7.46 10.57
N LYS A 78 -23.53 -8.70 11.02
CA LYS A 78 -23.15 -9.15 12.36
C LYS A 78 -21.66 -9.46 12.36
N LEU A 79 -20.89 -8.65 13.07
CA LEU A 79 -19.51 -8.98 13.40
C LEU A 79 -19.57 -10.00 14.54
N GLY A 80 -19.29 -11.26 14.22
CA GLY A 80 -19.20 -12.37 15.17
C GLY A 80 -17.86 -12.45 15.85
#